data_AF-A0A0L1MNY7-F1
#
_entry.id   AF-A0A0L1MNY7-F1
#
_cell.length_a   1.000
_cell.length_b   1.000
_cell.length_c   1.000
_cell.angle_alpha   90.00
_cell.angle_beta   90.00
_cell.angle_gamma   90.00
#
_symmetry.space_group_name_H-M   'P 1'
#
loop_
_entity.id
_entity.type
_entity.pdbx_description
1 polymer ?
#
loop_
_entity_poly.entity_id
_entity_poly.type
_entity_poly.pdbx_seq_one_letter_code
_entity_poly.pdbx_strand_id
1 'polypeptide(L)'
;MPRNYVVFWAEYEGASVWDKNSIHNKKGCDAELVSLPLVMTWPQLQPAKQSEYFRDGLKFDGLEVVMAPIKVKAFALRTRLDALLGYAQGENIEAPTYVEDPGLYFVERKDRTFPDVLNGYYWKEEGGKVKAVFECLGNKGGQGYYNCRGEFVLNELDVLVKVGFTPEKLNDWNHIESSVKEFVLSSVGK
;
A
#
# COMPACT_ATOMS: atom_id res chain seq x y z
N MET A 1 12.85 -13.97 -4.42
CA MET A 1 11.47 -14.10 -3.88
C MET A 1 10.82 -15.39 -4.36
N PRO A 2 10.34 -16.28 -3.46
CA PRO A 2 9.66 -17.52 -3.84
C PRO A 2 8.30 -17.28 -4.52
N ARG A 3 7.94 -18.13 -5.49
CA ARG A 3 6.72 -17.97 -6.32
C ARG A 3 5.40 -18.06 -5.53
N ASN A 4 5.38 -18.79 -4.42
CA ASN A 4 4.18 -18.98 -3.61
C ASN A 4 3.68 -17.71 -2.90
N TYR A 5 4.53 -16.69 -2.73
CA TYR A 5 4.10 -15.37 -2.27
C TYR A 5 3.39 -14.55 -3.36
N VAL A 6 3.69 -14.83 -4.63
CA VAL A 6 3.31 -13.96 -5.76
C VAL A 6 1.87 -14.27 -6.20
N VAL A 7 0.96 -13.32 -5.99
CA VAL A 7 -0.48 -13.51 -6.21
C VAL A 7 -0.96 -13.14 -7.62
N PHE A 8 -0.33 -12.13 -8.23
CA PHE A 8 -0.49 -11.79 -9.63
C PHE A 8 0.85 -11.87 -10.35
N TRP A 9 0.86 -11.90 -11.68
CA TRP A 9 2.12 -11.80 -12.42
C TRP A 9 2.85 -10.50 -12.04
N ALA A 10 4.18 -10.59 -11.90
CA ALA A 10 5.01 -9.41 -11.83
C ALA A 10 4.84 -8.61 -13.13
N GLU A 11 4.55 -7.32 -13.01
CA GLU A 11 4.44 -6.44 -14.16
C GLU A 11 5.83 -5.91 -14.51
N TYR A 12 6.15 -5.90 -15.80
CA TYR A 12 7.40 -5.37 -16.33
C TYR A 12 7.08 -4.35 -17.43
N GLU A 13 7.99 -3.41 -17.67
CA GLU A 13 7.79 -2.41 -18.73
C GLU A 13 7.64 -3.08 -20.11
N GLY A 14 6.61 -2.67 -20.86
CA GLY A 14 6.23 -3.30 -22.15
C GLY A 14 5.35 -4.55 -22.03
N ALA A 15 5.21 -5.12 -20.83
CA ALA A 15 4.36 -6.27 -20.56
C ALA A 15 3.00 -5.85 -19.98
N SER A 16 2.12 -5.29 -20.81
CA SER A 16 0.71 -5.15 -20.45
C SER A 16 -0.03 -6.44 -20.81
N VAL A 17 -0.60 -7.10 -19.81
CA VAL A 17 -1.51 -8.26 -19.96
C VAL A 17 -2.80 -7.93 -20.70
N TRP A 18 -3.11 -6.64 -20.86
CA TRP A 18 -4.27 -6.17 -21.61
C TRP A 18 -3.94 -5.86 -23.08
N ASP A 19 -2.66 -5.94 -23.47
CA ASP A 19 -2.20 -5.62 -24.81
C ASP A 19 -1.89 -6.88 -25.62
N LYS A 20 -2.54 -7.04 -26.77
CA LYS A 20 -2.43 -8.24 -27.64
C LYS A 20 -1.03 -8.41 -28.24
N ASN A 21 -0.21 -7.36 -28.22
CA ASN A 21 1.14 -7.34 -28.82
C ASN A 21 2.29 -7.53 -27.80
N SER A 22 2.00 -7.99 -26.58
CA SER A 22 2.94 -8.19 -25.47
C SER A 22 4.00 -9.29 -25.66
N ILE A 23 4.31 -9.66 -26.92
CA ILE A 23 5.19 -10.77 -27.32
C ILE A 23 6.69 -10.35 -27.34
N HIS A 24 7.00 -9.05 -27.31
CA HIS A 24 8.38 -8.53 -27.38
C HIS A 24 8.89 -7.97 -26.06
N ASN A 25 8.83 -8.76 -24.98
CA ASN A 25 9.33 -8.34 -23.67
C ASN A 25 10.81 -8.70 -23.50
N LYS A 26 11.59 -7.81 -22.89
CA LYS A 26 12.88 -8.19 -22.29
C LYS A 26 12.59 -9.21 -21.19
N LYS A 27 13.11 -10.42 -21.34
CA LYS A 27 13.05 -11.50 -20.34
C LYS A 27 14.42 -11.63 -19.68
N GLY A 28 14.44 -11.93 -18.38
CA GLY A 28 15.68 -12.09 -17.61
C GLY A 28 15.92 -10.93 -16.65
N CYS A 29 17.11 -10.89 -16.02
CA CYS A 29 17.48 -9.87 -15.04
C CYS A 29 17.52 -8.44 -15.60
N ASP A 30 17.50 -8.29 -16.92
CA ASP A 30 17.50 -7.00 -17.63
C ASP A 30 16.08 -6.44 -17.85
N ALA A 31 15.05 -7.10 -17.31
CA ALA A 31 13.66 -6.64 -17.39
C ALA A 31 13.37 -5.59 -16.30
N GLU A 32 12.82 -4.44 -16.71
CA GLU A 32 12.46 -3.36 -15.79
C GLU A 32 11.15 -3.69 -15.07
N LEU A 33 11.24 -4.03 -13.78
CA LEU A 33 10.09 -4.30 -12.93
C LEU A 33 9.22 -3.03 -12.76
N VAL A 34 7.91 -3.18 -12.92
CA VAL A 34 6.90 -2.16 -12.64
C VAL A 34 6.28 -2.39 -11.27
N SER A 35 5.81 -3.62 -11.01
CA SER A 35 5.20 -3.98 -9.75
C SER A 35 5.37 -5.46 -9.43
N LEU A 36 5.55 -5.78 -8.15
CA LEU A 36 5.59 -7.14 -7.62
C LEU A 36 4.58 -7.28 -6.47
N PRO A 37 3.38 -7.82 -6.74
CA PRO A 37 2.36 -8.06 -5.73
C PRO A 37 2.56 -9.40 -5.02
N LEU A 38 2.58 -9.35 -3.70
CA LEU A 38 2.78 -10.47 -2.78
C LEU A 38 1.62 -10.57 -1.80
N VAL A 39 1.31 -11.80 -1.36
CA VAL A 39 0.37 -12.06 -0.25
C VAL A 39 1.04 -12.91 0.80
N MET A 40 0.88 -12.51 2.06
CA MET A 40 1.52 -13.16 3.18
C MET A 40 0.64 -13.16 4.43
N THR A 41 0.87 -14.14 5.29
CA THR A 41 0.21 -14.20 6.60
C THR A 41 0.73 -13.08 7.49
N TRP A 42 -0.09 -12.63 8.43
CA TRP A 42 0.30 -11.72 9.49
C TRP A 42 0.16 -12.42 10.84
N PRO A 43 1.13 -12.32 11.78
CA PRO A 43 2.39 -11.57 11.73
C PRO A 43 3.61 -12.34 11.18
N GLN A 44 3.49 -13.63 10.83
CA GLN A 44 4.67 -14.46 10.50
C GLN A 44 5.26 -14.25 9.10
N LEU A 45 4.61 -13.44 8.25
CA LEU A 45 5.00 -13.15 6.86
C LEU A 45 5.28 -14.43 6.03
N GLN A 46 4.53 -15.50 6.29
CA GLN A 46 4.62 -16.73 5.49
C GLN A 46 3.77 -16.60 4.23
N PRO A 47 4.03 -17.40 3.17
CA PRO A 47 3.20 -17.35 1.97
C PRO A 47 1.76 -17.66 2.34
N ALA A 48 0.84 -16.76 2.02
CA ALA A 48 -0.58 -16.99 2.24
C ALA A 48 -1.16 -17.94 1.19
N LYS A 49 -2.26 -18.61 1.52
CA LYS A 49 -3.01 -19.37 0.53
C LYS A 49 -3.71 -18.39 -0.42
N GLN A 50 -3.32 -18.42 -1.70
CA GLN A 50 -3.91 -17.55 -2.71
C GLN A 50 -5.44 -17.71 -2.80
N SER A 51 -5.96 -18.93 -2.58
CA SER A 51 -7.40 -19.18 -2.56
C SER A 51 -8.14 -18.41 -1.46
N GLU A 52 -7.51 -18.21 -0.30
CA GLU A 52 -8.10 -17.43 0.80
C GLU A 52 -8.08 -15.93 0.44
N TYR A 53 -6.97 -15.42 -0.10
CA TYR A 53 -6.89 -14.03 -0.58
C TYR A 53 -7.94 -13.73 -1.67
N PHE A 54 -8.08 -14.58 -2.69
CA PHE A 54 -9.05 -14.34 -3.77
C PHE A 54 -10.51 -14.47 -3.29
N ARG A 55 -10.78 -15.30 -2.28
CA ARG A 55 -12.11 -15.43 -1.67
C ARG A 55 -12.45 -14.21 -0.82
N ASP A 56 -11.51 -13.74 0.00
CA ASP A 56 -11.76 -12.74 1.04
C ASP A 56 -11.51 -11.31 0.54
N GLY A 57 -10.71 -11.13 -0.52
CA GLY A 57 -10.43 -9.85 -1.16
C GLY A 57 -9.91 -8.81 -0.19
N LEU A 58 -10.58 -7.64 -0.13
CA LEU A 58 -10.21 -6.53 0.77
C LEU A 58 -10.36 -6.86 2.26
N LYS A 59 -11.00 -7.99 2.61
CA LYS A 59 -11.15 -8.50 3.97
C LYS A 59 -10.15 -9.62 4.30
N PHE A 60 -9.19 -9.88 3.43
CA PHE A 60 -8.16 -10.88 3.65
C PHE A 60 -7.39 -10.63 4.95
N ASP A 61 -7.35 -11.63 5.84
CA ASP A 61 -6.75 -11.55 7.18
C ASP A 61 -5.22 -11.78 7.15
N GLY A 62 -4.55 -11.11 6.22
CA GLY A 62 -3.09 -11.11 6.10
C GLY A 62 -2.62 -9.77 5.56
N LEU A 63 -1.48 -9.76 4.86
CA LEU A 63 -0.97 -8.58 4.18
C LEU A 63 -0.94 -8.80 2.66
N GLU A 64 -1.45 -7.82 1.92
CA GLU A 64 -1.17 -7.63 0.50
C GLU A 64 -0.01 -6.64 0.38
N VAL A 65 1.16 -7.08 -0.07
CA VAL A 65 2.35 -6.22 -0.21
C VAL A 65 2.67 -6.04 -1.68
N VAL A 66 2.65 -4.80 -2.17
CA VAL A 66 3.07 -4.47 -3.53
C VAL A 66 4.34 -3.64 -3.47
N MET A 67 5.40 -4.14 -4.12
CA MET A 67 6.65 -3.41 -4.29
C MET A 67 6.69 -2.81 -5.69
N ALA A 68 6.97 -1.52 -5.79
CA ALA A 68 7.11 -0.81 -7.07
C ALA A 68 8.39 0.04 -7.06
N PRO A 69 9.32 -0.15 -8.01
CA PRO A 69 10.51 0.69 -8.11
C PRO A 69 10.14 2.17 -8.33
N ILE A 70 10.84 3.06 -7.64
CA ILE A 70 10.65 4.50 -7.78
C ILE A 70 11.41 4.98 -9.02
N LYS A 71 10.68 5.19 -10.12
CA LYS A 71 11.27 5.66 -11.39
C LYS A 71 11.57 7.17 -11.39
N VAL A 72 10.86 7.94 -10.57
CA VAL A 72 10.97 9.41 -10.54
C VAL A 72 11.87 9.83 -9.38
N LYS A 73 13.03 10.42 -9.69
CA LYS A 73 14.00 10.88 -8.67
C LYS A 73 13.43 11.87 -7.65
N ALA A 74 12.33 12.56 -7.97
CA ALA A 74 11.65 13.51 -7.11
C ALA A 74 10.38 12.93 -6.44
N PHE A 75 10.21 11.61 -6.42
CA PHE A 75 9.07 10.99 -5.74
C PHE A 75 9.07 11.36 -4.26
N ALA A 76 7.93 11.85 -3.79
CA ALA A 76 7.72 12.20 -2.39
C ALA A 76 6.35 11.70 -1.93
N LEU A 77 6.32 11.06 -0.76
CA LEU A 77 5.06 10.67 -0.12
C LEU A 77 4.17 11.87 0.20
N ARG A 78 4.73 13.08 0.32
CA ARG A 78 3.94 14.31 0.41
C ARG A 78 3.02 14.47 -0.80
N THR A 79 3.52 14.28 -2.02
CA THR A 79 2.67 14.35 -3.22
C THR A 79 1.57 13.29 -3.21
N ARG A 80 1.84 12.11 -2.64
CA ARG A 80 0.84 11.06 -2.46
C ARG A 80 -0.23 11.46 -1.45
N LEU A 81 0.18 11.99 -0.31
CA LEU A 81 -0.72 12.54 0.72
C LEU A 81 -1.58 13.67 0.14
N ASP A 82 -0.96 14.65 -0.52
CA ASP A 82 -1.64 15.78 -1.13
C ASP A 82 -2.64 15.33 -2.19
N ALA A 83 -2.35 14.26 -2.93
CA ALA A 83 -3.30 13.68 -3.87
C ALA A 83 -4.49 13.05 -3.11
N LEU A 84 -4.24 12.19 -2.11
CA LEU A 84 -5.30 11.59 -1.29
C LEU A 84 -6.20 12.64 -0.64
N LEU A 85 -5.60 13.71 -0.10
CA LEU A 85 -6.33 14.80 0.55
C LEU A 85 -6.98 15.77 -0.46
N GLY A 86 -6.31 16.05 -1.58
CA GLY A 86 -6.70 17.05 -2.59
C GLY A 86 -7.74 16.55 -3.59
N TYR A 87 -7.93 15.24 -3.73
CA TYR A 87 -9.06 14.68 -4.48
C TYR A 87 -10.41 14.87 -3.78
N ALA A 88 -10.42 15.34 -2.52
CA ALA A 88 -11.64 15.78 -1.84
C ALA A 88 -12.04 17.20 -2.31
N GLN A 89 -12.72 17.29 -3.46
CA GLN A 89 -13.64 18.41 -3.76
C GLN A 89 -14.93 18.30 -2.92
N GLY A 90 -14.81 17.91 -1.65
CA GLY A 90 -15.87 17.87 -0.66
C GLY A 90 -15.50 18.85 0.43
N GLU A 91 -16.46 19.69 0.81
CA GLU A 91 -16.36 20.75 1.81
C GLU A 91 -15.44 20.38 2.99
N ASN A 92 -14.63 21.35 3.43
CA ASN A 92 -13.75 21.25 4.60
C ASN A 92 -14.51 20.67 5.80
N ILE A 93 -14.37 19.36 6.03
CA ILE A 93 -15.04 18.68 7.14
C ILE A 93 -14.33 19.06 8.44
N GLU A 94 -12.99 18.99 8.48
CA GLU A 94 -12.19 19.30 9.67
C GLU A 94 -10.69 19.39 9.34
N ALA A 95 -9.95 20.13 10.19
CA ALA A 95 -8.50 20.18 10.18
C ALA A 95 -7.91 18.84 10.69
N PRO A 96 -6.73 18.43 10.21
CA PRO A 96 -6.07 17.23 10.72
C PRO A 96 -5.77 17.30 12.23
N THR A 97 -5.92 16.19 12.91
CA THR A 97 -5.56 16.01 14.32
C THR A 97 -4.40 15.04 14.45
N TYR A 98 -3.67 15.08 15.57
CA TYR A 98 -2.66 14.08 15.88
C TYR A 98 -3.22 13.07 16.86
N VAL A 99 -3.09 11.78 16.54
CA VAL A 99 -3.55 10.66 17.34
C VAL A 99 -2.32 9.97 17.94
N GLU A 100 -2.19 9.99 19.27
CA GLU A 100 -1.01 9.50 19.98
C GLU A 100 -0.75 8.00 19.79
N ASP A 101 -1.82 7.20 19.78
CA ASP A 101 -1.82 5.79 19.45
C ASP A 101 -2.74 5.60 18.24
N PRO A 102 -2.18 5.52 17.01
CA PRO A 102 -0.88 4.90 16.69
C PRO A 102 0.26 5.86 16.32
N GLY A 103 0.23 7.12 16.77
CA GLY A 103 1.31 8.09 16.56
C GLY A 103 1.31 8.70 15.16
N LEU A 104 0.10 8.95 14.63
CA LEU A 104 -0.16 9.43 13.28
C LEU A 104 -1.00 10.71 13.30
N TYR A 105 -0.79 11.57 12.32
CA TYR A 105 -1.81 12.56 11.96
C TYR A 105 -2.99 11.86 11.31
N PHE A 106 -4.18 12.39 11.49
CA PHE A 106 -5.44 11.81 11.04
C PHE A 106 -6.39 12.89 10.52
N VAL A 107 -7.13 12.55 9.47
CA VAL A 107 -8.30 13.31 9.05
C VAL A 107 -9.28 12.44 8.28
N GLU A 108 -10.58 12.71 8.42
CA GLU A 108 -11.61 12.10 7.58
C GLU A 108 -11.96 12.98 6.37
N ARG A 109 -12.22 12.34 5.23
CA ARG A 109 -12.79 12.99 4.04
C ARG A 109 -13.87 12.11 3.42
N LYS A 110 -14.88 12.76 2.84
CA LYS A 110 -15.86 12.05 2.01
C LYS A 110 -15.19 11.43 0.80
N ASP A 111 -15.60 10.21 0.47
CA ASP A 111 -15.20 9.58 -0.77
C ASP A 111 -15.72 10.41 -1.97
N ARG A 112 -14.86 10.54 -2.98
CA ARG A 112 -15.15 11.36 -4.16
C ARG A 112 -16.33 10.82 -4.98
N THR A 113 -16.45 9.50 -5.06
CA THR A 113 -17.44 8.82 -5.89
C THR A 113 -18.70 8.53 -5.08
N PHE A 114 -18.54 8.27 -3.78
CA PHE A 114 -19.63 7.93 -2.87
C PHE A 114 -19.65 8.92 -1.68
N PRO A 115 -20.28 10.11 -1.81
CA PRO A 115 -20.26 11.15 -0.79
C PRO A 115 -20.77 10.75 0.60
N ASP A 116 -21.54 9.65 0.70
CA ASP A 116 -22.05 9.06 1.94
C ASP A 116 -21.03 8.13 2.64
N VAL A 117 -19.85 7.97 2.06
CA VAL A 117 -18.73 7.18 2.60
C VAL A 117 -17.68 8.16 3.14
N LEU A 118 -17.24 7.93 4.37
CA LEU A 118 -16.12 8.65 4.99
C LEU A 118 -14.89 7.75 5.00
N ASN A 119 -13.83 8.20 4.33
CA ASN A 119 -12.53 7.55 4.35
C ASN A 119 -11.64 8.24 5.40
N GLY A 120 -10.85 7.44 6.12
CA GLY A 120 -9.86 7.92 7.08
C GLY A 120 -8.48 7.99 6.43
N TYR A 121 -7.81 9.12 6.55
CA TYR A 121 -6.46 9.33 6.03
C TYR A 121 -5.51 9.57 7.19
N TYR A 122 -4.44 8.79 7.25
CA TYR A 122 -3.44 8.89 8.30
C TYR A 122 -2.05 9.11 7.70
N TRP A 123 -1.15 9.78 8.42
CA TRP A 123 0.24 9.87 7.99
C TRP A 123 1.21 10.10 9.13
N LYS A 124 2.43 9.60 8.93
CA LYS A 124 3.57 9.89 9.78
C LYS A 124 4.38 11.03 9.17
N GLU A 125 4.70 12.02 9.98
CA GLU A 125 5.58 13.12 9.60
C GLU A 125 6.69 13.31 10.62
N GLU A 126 7.92 13.42 10.14
CA GLU A 126 9.11 13.62 10.97
C GLU A 126 10.05 14.62 10.28
N GLY A 127 10.42 15.68 11.00
CA GLY A 127 11.29 16.74 10.45
C GLY A 127 10.73 17.39 9.19
N GLY A 128 9.41 17.57 9.10
CA GLY A 128 8.72 18.16 7.94
C GLY A 128 8.56 17.22 6.74
N LYS A 129 8.97 15.94 6.87
CA LYS A 129 8.91 14.94 5.79
C LYS A 129 7.89 13.86 6.12
N VAL A 130 6.99 13.61 5.16
CA VAL A 130 6.05 12.47 5.23
C VAL A 130 6.83 11.17 5.08
N LYS A 131 6.67 10.26 6.03
CA LYS A 131 7.37 8.96 6.11
C LYS A 131 6.49 7.79 5.72
N ALA A 132 5.21 7.85 6.07
CA ALA A 132 4.21 6.87 5.71
C ALA A 132 2.86 7.56 5.53
N VAL A 133 2.03 7.04 4.63
CA VAL A 133 0.65 7.49 4.41
C VAL A 133 -0.28 6.29 4.45
N PHE A 134 -1.50 6.47 4.94
CA PHE A 134 -2.50 5.43 5.03
C PHE A 134 -3.86 5.95 4.57
N GLU A 135 -4.58 5.12 3.84
CA GLU A 135 -5.97 5.33 3.44
C GLU A 135 -6.79 4.16 3.97
N CYS A 136 -7.80 4.44 4.79
CA CYS A 136 -8.75 3.47 5.30
C CYS A 136 -10.13 3.75 4.69
N LEU A 137 -10.67 2.76 3.98
CA LEU A 137 -11.91 2.88 3.23
C LEU A 137 -13.11 2.66 4.13
N GLY A 138 -14.05 3.60 4.11
CA GLY A 138 -15.24 3.60 4.96
C GLY A 138 -16.34 2.65 4.50
N ASN A 139 -17.11 2.14 5.45
CA ASN A 139 -18.35 1.42 5.14
C ASN A 139 -19.44 2.36 4.60
N LYS A 140 -20.29 1.86 3.69
CA LYS A 140 -21.52 2.55 3.33
C LYS A 140 -22.41 2.68 4.58
N GLY A 141 -22.79 3.91 4.92
CA GLY A 141 -23.55 4.22 6.15
C GLY A 141 -22.70 4.76 7.30
N GLY A 142 -21.39 4.98 7.10
CA GLY A 142 -20.58 5.83 7.97
C GLY A 142 -20.08 5.19 9.27
N GLN A 143 -20.21 3.88 9.46
CA GLN A 143 -19.69 3.20 10.66
C GLN A 143 -18.45 2.36 10.33
N GLY A 144 -17.28 2.89 10.70
CA GLY A 144 -16.00 2.19 10.64
C GLY A 144 -15.45 2.01 9.22
N TYR A 145 -14.28 1.38 9.16
CA TYR A 145 -13.55 1.07 7.94
C TYR A 145 -13.62 -0.45 7.66
N TYR A 146 -13.40 -0.85 6.40
CA TYR A 146 -13.35 -2.28 6.04
C TYR A 146 -12.00 -2.73 5.47
N ASN A 147 -11.14 -1.79 5.09
CA ASN A 147 -9.82 -2.06 4.55
C ASN A 147 -8.94 -0.81 4.72
N CYS A 148 -7.65 -1.02 4.96
CA CYS A 148 -6.66 0.04 4.95
C CYS A 148 -5.53 -0.32 3.99
N ARG A 149 -4.94 0.72 3.40
CA ARG A 149 -3.73 0.65 2.58
C ARG A 149 -2.70 1.65 3.08
N GLY A 150 -1.52 1.16 3.45
CA GLY A 150 -0.36 1.96 3.79
C GLY A 150 0.61 2.09 2.61
N GLU A 151 1.32 3.22 2.50
CA GLU A 151 2.43 3.40 1.58
C GLU A 151 3.64 4.03 2.30
N PHE A 152 4.81 3.43 2.10
CA PHE A 152 6.09 3.89 2.64
C PHE A 152 7.25 3.57 1.68
N VAL A 153 8.40 4.23 1.86
CA VAL A 153 9.55 4.09 0.96
C VAL A 153 10.67 3.30 1.64
N LEU A 154 11.15 2.26 0.97
CA LEU A 154 12.41 1.58 1.28
C LEU A 154 13.55 2.27 0.55
N ASN A 155 14.19 3.23 1.22
CA ASN A 155 15.25 4.06 0.63
C ASN A 155 16.49 3.23 0.26
N GLU A 156 16.73 2.10 0.93
CA GLU A 156 17.86 1.22 0.62
C GLU A 156 17.78 0.60 -0.78
N LEU A 157 16.57 0.52 -1.36
CA LEU A 157 16.30 -0.10 -2.65
C LEU A 157 15.61 0.85 -3.64
N ASP A 158 15.34 2.10 -3.26
CA ASP A 158 14.50 3.04 -4.01
C ASP A 158 13.15 2.41 -4.44
N VAL A 159 12.48 1.73 -3.50
CA VAL A 159 11.20 1.04 -3.74
C VAL A 159 10.07 1.67 -2.91
N LEU A 160 8.95 1.93 -3.57
CA LEU A 160 7.67 2.21 -2.90
C LEU A 160 7.03 0.89 -2.50
N VAL A 161 6.72 0.75 -1.22
CA VAL A 161 5.97 -0.38 -0.69
C VAL A 161 4.55 0.07 -0.40
N LYS A 162 3.58 -0.67 -0.92
CA LYS A 162 2.16 -0.52 -0.59
C LYS A 162 1.72 -1.75 0.16
N VAL A 163 1.04 -1.57 1.30
CA VAL A 163 0.57 -2.69 2.13
C VAL A 163 -0.93 -2.55 2.35
N GLY A 164 -1.72 -3.51 1.88
CA GLY A 164 -3.14 -3.67 2.19
C GLY A 164 -3.33 -4.58 3.41
N PHE A 165 -4.21 -4.18 4.33
CA PHE A 165 -4.51 -4.90 5.57
C PHE A 165 -5.89 -4.53 6.13
N THR A 166 -6.40 -5.31 7.09
CA THR A 166 -7.66 -5.02 7.79
C THR A 166 -7.50 -3.89 8.81
N PRO A 167 -8.51 -3.03 9.04
CA PRO A 167 -8.34 -1.80 9.83
C PRO A 167 -7.79 -1.97 11.24
N GLU A 168 -8.04 -3.10 11.89
CA GLU A 168 -7.57 -3.40 13.25
C GLU A 168 -6.03 -3.45 13.32
N LYS A 169 -5.38 -3.74 12.20
CA LYS A 169 -3.92 -3.82 12.09
C LYS A 169 -3.26 -2.44 11.95
N LEU A 170 -4.03 -1.36 11.77
CA LEU A 170 -3.46 0.00 11.67
C LEU A 170 -2.68 0.39 12.93
N ASN A 171 -3.10 -0.06 14.11
CA ASN A 171 -2.36 0.23 15.35
C ASN A 171 -0.97 -0.40 15.40
N ASP A 172 -0.72 -1.40 14.56
CA ASP A 172 0.54 -2.13 14.45
C ASP A 172 1.31 -1.76 13.17
N TRP A 173 0.98 -0.61 12.55
CA TRP A 173 1.54 -0.21 11.25
C TRP A 173 3.07 -0.11 11.25
N ASN A 174 3.66 0.31 12.36
CA ASN A 174 5.11 0.43 12.54
C ASN A 174 5.77 -0.96 12.56
N HIS A 175 5.12 -1.94 13.20
CA HIS A 175 5.57 -3.32 13.17
C HIS A 175 5.43 -3.91 11.77
N ILE A 176 4.31 -3.65 11.08
CA ILE A 176 4.12 -4.03 9.66
C ILE A 176 5.24 -3.46 8.79
N GLU A 177 5.52 -2.16 8.89
CA GLU A 177 6.57 -1.50 8.13
C GLU A 177 7.93 -2.16 8.38
N SER A 178 8.32 -2.32 9.66
CA SER A 178 9.61 -2.90 10.03
C SER A 178 9.77 -4.35 9.58
N SER A 179 8.74 -5.19 9.77
CA SER A 179 8.75 -6.60 9.40
C SER A 179 8.76 -6.79 7.87
N VAL A 180 7.98 -6.00 7.13
CA VAL A 180 8.00 -6.03 5.66
C VAL A 180 9.35 -5.55 5.13
N LYS A 181 9.92 -4.48 5.72
CA LYS A 181 11.26 -4.01 5.37
C LYS A 181 12.32 -5.10 5.55
N GLU A 182 12.34 -5.76 6.70
CA GLU A 182 13.28 -6.84 6.99
C GLU A 182 13.11 -8.03 6.03
N PHE A 183 11.86 -8.43 5.77
CA PHE A 183 11.55 -9.48 4.81
C PHE A 183 12.07 -9.17 3.41
N VAL A 184 11.86 -7.94 2.92
CA VAL A 184 12.30 -7.52 1.59
C VAL A 184 13.82 -7.49 1.52
N LEU A 185 14.49 -6.83 2.47
CA LEU A 185 15.95 -6.70 2.47
C LEU A 185 16.65 -8.06 2.60
N SER A 186 16.13 -8.98 3.41
CA SER A 186 16.68 -10.33 3.58
C SER A 186 16.47 -11.25 2.37
N SER A 187 15.64 -10.82 1.41
CA SER A 187 15.33 -11.53 0.17
C SER A 187 16.07 -11.00 -1.05
N VAL A 188 16.73 -9.84 -0.93
CA VAL A 188 17.61 -9.29 -1.97
C VAL A 188 18.99 -9.95 -1.83
N GLY A 189 19.50 -10.56 -2.90
CA GLY A 189 20.83 -11.21 -2.91
C GLY A 189 20.86 -12.70 -2.52
N LYS A 190 19.69 -13.34 -2.34
CA LYS A 190 19.51 -14.80 -2.30
C LYS A 190 18.87 -15.29 -3.60
#